data_AF-A0A2S5LI95-F1
#
_entry.id   AF-A0A2S5LI95-F1
#
_cell.length_a   1.000
_cell.length_b   1.000
_cell.length_c   1.000
_cell.angle_alpha   90.00
_cell.angle_beta   90.00
_cell.angle_gamma   90.00
#
_symmetry.space_group_name_H-M   'P 1'
#
loop_
_entity.id
_entity.type
_entity.pdbx_description
1 polymer ?
#
loop_
_entity_poly.entity_id
_entity_poly.type
_entity_poly.pdbx_seq_one_letter_code
_entity_poly.pdbx_strand_id
1 'polypeptide(L)'
;VAIVLFAAYRIGLRALKNKLLWSITFASFVAIVFLNVPFPVILVGAALIGLLAHRYKPNLFADSAAPHASKQHYGKALIDDDTPPLAHAIFSFKKMIRLIVIGICIWSVSMLLIVLCFGIDATLTQMGWFFTKAALLTFGGAYAVLPYVFQGAVGHYQWLTAPQMMDGLALGETTPGPLIMVVTFVGFVGGWTQPFLGVESTLMSAIIAACVVTFFTFLPSFILILLGAPFIESTQNNLHLTAPLSAITAAVVGVIVSLALFFAGHIFWPNGLVNDWANIDWFACAATLLALLLLFKFKLGTIKLIGIFAVIGLLHHLLR
;
A
#
# COMPACT_ATOMS: atom_id res chain seq x y z
N VAL A 1 8.91 7.36 -9.88
CA VAL A 1 9.01 6.10 -10.67
C VAL A 1 10.04 5.12 -10.12
N ALA A 2 11.33 5.47 -10.07
CA ALA A 2 12.41 4.53 -9.72
C ALA A 2 12.25 3.84 -8.35
N ILE A 3 11.83 4.59 -7.31
CA ILE A 3 11.60 4.04 -5.96
C ILE A 3 10.51 2.97 -5.97
N VAL A 4 9.40 3.20 -6.68
CA VAL A 4 8.28 2.26 -6.79
C VAL A 4 8.72 0.98 -7.53
N LEU A 5 9.48 1.12 -8.63
CA LEU A 5 10.05 -0.04 -9.34
C LEU A 5 11.02 -0.83 -8.45
N PHE A 6 11.86 -0.14 -7.69
CA PHE A 6 12.79 -0.79 -6.78
C PHE A 6 12.07 -1.50 -5.62
N ALA A 7 10.96 -0.94 -5.13
CA ALA A 7 10.09 -1.60 -4.16
C ALA A 7 9.46 -2.87 -4.75
N ALA A 8 8.93 -2.81 -5.98
CA ALA A 8 8.41 -3.98 -6.69
C ALA A 8 9.48 -5.07 -6.84
N TYR A 9 10.70 -4.69 -7.21
CA TYR A 9 11.83 -5.62 -7.31
C TYR A 9 12.18 -6.28 -5.97
N ARG A 10 12.28 -5.49 -4.89
CA ARG A 10 12.64 -5.99 -3.56
C ARG A 10 11.58 -6.95 -3.01
N ILE A 11 10.30 -6.66 -3.22
CA ILE A 11 9.18 -7.53 -2.83
C ILE A 11 9.17 -8.77 -3.74
N GLY A 12 9.35 -8.60 -5.06
CA GLY A 12 9.39 -9.67 -6.04
C GLY A 12 10.48 -10.70 -5.77
N LEU A 13 11.71 -10.29 -5.43
CA LEU A 13 12.79 -11.21 -5.06
C LEU A 13 12.43 -12.13 -3.88
N ARG A 14 11.61 -11.63 -2.95
CA ARG A 14 11.20 -12.36 -1.75
C ARG A 14 10.00 -13.25 -2.04
N ALA A 15 9.02 -12.76 -2.80
CA ALA A 15 7.76 -13.46 -3.06
C ALA A 15 7.83 -14.44 -4.24
N LEU A 16 8.51 -14.11 -5.34
CA LEU A 16 8.44 -14.85 -6.61
C LEU A 16 9.43 -16.02 -6.65
N LYS A 17 9.06 -17.14 -6.02
CA LYS A 17 9.90 -18.35 -5.94
C LYS A 17 9.68 -19.37 -7.05
N ASN A 18 8.51 -19.36 -7.69
CA ASN A 18 8.14 -20.38 -8.67
C ASN A 18 7.48 -19.76 -9.92
N LYS A 19 7.33 -20.56 -10.97
CA LYS A 19 6.72 -20.13 -12.25
C LYS A 19 5.26 -19.70 -12.10
N LEU A 20 4.51 -20.29 -11.16
CA LEU A 20 3.10 -19.99 -10.93
C LEU A 20 2.92 -18.59 -10.32
N LEU A 21 3.76 -18.20 -9.36
CA LEU A 21 3.72 -16.87 -8.78
C LEU A 21 4.11 -15.81 -9.82
N TRP A 22 5.09 -16.10 -10.68
CA TRP A 22 5.40 -15.26 -11.85
C TRP A 22 4.22 -15.13 -12.81
N SER A 23 3.47 -16.20 -13.08
CA SER A 23 2.28 -16.10 -13.93
C SER A 23 1.17 -15.28 -13.30
N ILE A 24 0.99 -15.38 -11.97
CA ILE A 24 0.02 -14.55 -11.24
C ILE A 24 0.41 -13.07 -11.30
N THR A 25 1.70 -12.75 -11.11
CA THR A 25 2.22 -11.38 -11.25
C THR A 25 2.01 -10.81 -12.64
N PHE A 26 2.29 -11.58 -13.69
CA PHE A 26 2.07 -11.14 -15.06
C PHE A 26 0.58 -10.96 -15.35
N ALA A 27 -0.25 -11.92 -14.94
CA ALA A 27 -1.70 -11.85 -15.12
C ALA A 27 -2.32 -10.67 -14.36
N SER A 28 -1.88 -10.37 -13.13
CA SER A 28 -2.36 -9.22 -12.37
C SER A 28 -1.96 -7.90 -13.01
N PHE A 29 -0.72 -7.79 -13.50
CA PHE A 29 -0.25 -6.64 -14.27
C PHE A 29 -1.07 -6.44 -15.55
N VAL A 30 -1.35 -7.51 -16.30
CA VAL A 30 -2.16 -7.42 -17.51
C VAL A 30 -3.60 -7.03 -17.19
N ALA A 31 -4.19 -7.62 -16.15
CA ALA A 31 -5.56 -7.34 -15.73
C ALA A 31 -5.76 -5.88 -15.31
N ILE A 32 -4.80 -5.30 -14.58
CA ILE A 32 -4.94 -3.92 -14.13
C ILE A 32 -4.64 -2.90 -15.23
N VAL A 33 -3.63 -3.16 -16.08
CA VAL A 33 -3.18 -2.19 -17.11
C VAL A 33 -4.08 -2.23 -18.35
N PHE A 34 -4.38 -3.42 -18.87
CA PHE A 34 -5.05 -3.55 -20.16
C PHE A 34 -6.56 -3.81 -20.03
N LEU A 35 -6.99 -4.43 -18.92
CA LEU A 35 -8.39 -4.80 -18.71
C LEU A 35 -9.10 -3.87 -17.70
N ASN A 36 -8.39 -2.89 -17.12
CA ASN A 36 -8.92 -1.97 -16.10
C ASN A 36 -9.64 -2.68 -14.93
N VAL A 37 -9.17 -3.88 -14.57
CA VAL A 37 -9.80 -4.65 -13.49
C VAL A 37 -9.56 -3.96 -12.14
N PRO A 38 -10.60 -3.78 -11.30
CA PRO A 38 -10.43 -3.18 -9.98
C PRO A 38 -9.48 -4.00 -9.11
N PHE A 39 -8.58 -3.32 -8.39
CA PHE A 39 -7.59 -3.97 -7.52
C PHE A 39 -8.17 -5.01 -6.53
N PRO A 40 -9.31 -4.79 -5.85
CA PRO A 40 -9.90 -5.80 -4.97
C PRO A 40 -10.23 -7.13 -5.68
N VAL A 41 -10.65 -7.07 -6.94
CA VAL A 41 -10.99 -8.26 -7.73
C VAL A 41 -9.73 -9.07 -8.04
N ILE A 42 -8.62 -8.38 -8.34
CA ILE A 42 -7.32 -9.01 -8.58
C ILE A 42 -6.84 -9.76 -7.33
N LEU A 43 -6.99 -9.17 -6.15
CA LEU A 43 -6.65 -9.78 -4.87
C LEU A 43 -7.46 -11.04 -4.59
N VAL A 44 -8.79 -10.95 -4.72
CA VAL A 44 -9.68 -12.10 -4.50
C VAL A 44 -9.37 -13.22 -5.50
N GLY A 45 -9.15 -12.88 -6.78
CA GLY A 45 -8.73 -13.83 -7.81
C GLY A 45 -7.42 -14.52 -7.45
N ALA A 46 -6.41 -13.76 -7.03
CA ALA A 46 -5.13 -14.32 -6.60
C ALA A 46 -5.25 -15.23 -5.37
N ALA A 47 -6.07 -14.85 -4.39
CA ALA A 47 -6.34 -15.65 -3.20
C ALA A 47 -7.00 -17.00 -3.56
N LEU A 48 -8.00 -16.98 -4.45
CA LEU A 48 -8.68 -18.18 -4.92
C LEU A 48 -7.74 -19.08 -5.72
N ILE A 49 -6.91 -18.52 -6.60
CA ILE A 49 -5.90 -19.28 -7.35
C ILE A 49 -4.90 -19.91 -6.38
N GLY A 50 -4.46 -19.18 -5.34
CA GLY A 50 -3.57 -19.72 -4.30
C GLY A 50 -4.20 -20.87 -3.52
N LEU A 51 -5.48 -20.77 -3.13
CA LEU A 51 -6.23 -21.84 -2.48
C LEU A 51 -6.37 -23.09 -3.35
N LEU A 52 -6.69 -22.90 -4.63
CA LEU A 52 -6.80 -24.00 -5.59
C LEU A 52 -5.44 -24.66 -5.86
N ALA A 53 -4.40 -23.86 -6.10
CA ALA A 53 -3.05 -24.34 -6.32
C ALA A 53 -2.51 -25.14 -5.13
N HIS A 54 -2.86 -24.75 -3.91
CA HIS A 54 -2.53 -25.51 -2.70
C HIS A 54 -3.20 -26.89 -2.67
N ARG A 55 -4.47 -27.01 -3.10
CA ARG A 55 -5.17 -28.30 -3.18
C ARG A 55 -4.54 -29.26 -4.18
N TYR A 56 -4.03 -28.75 -5.31
CA TYR A 56 -3.46 -29.60 -6.37
C TYR A 56 -1.96 -29.86 -6.20
N LYS A 57 -1.18 -28.89 -5.70
CA LYS A 57 0.28 -28.99 -5.58
C LYS A 57 0.78 -28.24 -4.32
N PRO A 58 0.62 -28.82 -3.11
CA PRO A 58 0.98 -28.17 -1.85
C PRO A 58 2.48 -27.84 -1.73
N ASN A 59 3.35 -28.64 -2.37
CA ASN A 59 4.81 -28.46 -2.34
C ASN A 59 5.28 -27.15 -3.00
N LEU A 60 4.49 -26.51 -3.86
CA LEU A 60 4.87 -25.26 -4.54
C LEU A 60 5.02 -24.07 -3.60
N PHE A 61 4.43 -24.15 -2.40
CA PHE A 61 4.38 -23.05 -1.42
C PHE A 61 5.14 -23.37 -0.12
N ALA A 62 5.77 -24.54 -0.02
CA ALA A 62 6.49 -24.98 1.18
C ALA A 62 7.65 -24.03 1.53
N ASP A 63 8.38 -23.51 0.54
CA ASP A 63 9.47 -22.55 0.74
C ASP A 63 9.00 -21.19 1.29
N SER A 64 7.72 -20.86 1.13
CA SER A 64 7.14 -19.62 1.68
C SER A 64 6.73 -19.75 3.15
N ALA A 65 6.68 -20.98 3.69
CA ALA A 65 6.30 -21.25 5.07
C ALA A 65 7.51 -21.37 6.03
N ALA A 66 8.74 -21.35 5.51
CA ALA A 66 9.92 -21.40 6.35
C ALA A 66 9.97 -20.15 7.27
N PRO A 67 10.04 -20.33 8.60
CA PRO A 67 10.09 -19.20 9.52
C PRO A 67 11.25 -18.27 9.17
N HIS A 68 11.04 -16.97 9.32
CA HIS A 68 12.08 -15.94 9.29
C HIS A 68 12.98 -16.05 10.54
N ALA A 69 13.47 -17.24 10.86
CA ALA A 69 14.48 -17.44 11.88
C ALA A 69 15.76 -16.78 11.37
N SER A 70 16.09 -15.62 11.95
CA SER A 70 17.40 -15.03 11.75
C SER A 70 18.43 -16.06 12.22
N LYS A 71 19.40 -16.42 11.37
CA LYS A 71 20.48 -17.36 11.75
C LYS A 71 21.42 -16.80 12.83
N GLN A 72 21.12 -15.63 13.39
CA GLN A 72 21.94 -14.94 14.38
C GLN A 72 21.33 -15.14 15.77
N HIS A 73 22.01 -15.96 16.57
CA HIS A 73 21.69 -16.16 17.98
C HIS A 73 22.32 -15.01 18.79
N TYR A 74 21.50 -14.13 19.35
CA TYR A 74 21.96 -12.99 20.16
C TYR A 74 22.09 -13.31 21.66
N GLY A 75 22.30 -14.58 22.01
CA GLY A 75 22.23 -15.07 23.40
C GLY A 75 20.79 -15.24 23.89
N LYS A 76 20.63 -15.60 25.17
CA LYS A 76 19.33 -15.87 25.79
C LYS A 76 18.62 -14.55 26.09
N ALA A 77 17.43 -14.35 25.51
CA ALA A 77 16.65 -13.14 25.73
C ALA A 77 15.91 -13.18 27.07
N LEU A 78 15.55 -12.00 27.62
CA LEU A 78 14.70 -11.91 28.82
C LEU A 78 13.28 -12.44 28.57
N ILE A 79 12.82 -12.32 27.32
CA ILE A 79 11.64 -12.96 26.76
C ILE A 79 12.15 -13.70 25.52
N ASP A 80 12.31 -15.01 25.64
CA ASP A 80 12.73 -15.92 24.58
C ASP A 80 11.54 -16.71 24.03
N ASP A 81 11.76 -17.47 22.95
CA ASP A 81 10.71 -18.32 22.33
C ASP A 81 10.13 -19.37 23.31
N ASP A 82 10.88 -19.70 24.36
CA ASP A 82 10.46 -20.63 25.43
C ASP A 82 9.67 -19.95 26.56
N THR A 83 9.45 -18.64 26.51
CA THR A 83 8.71 -17.91 27.56
C THR A 83 7.22 -18.19 27.42
N PRO A 84 6.52 -18.60 28.49
CA PRO A 84 5.10 -18.90 28.39
C PRO A 84 4.33 -17.65 27.93
N PRO A 85 3.40 -17.79 26.97
CA PRO A 85 2.65 -16.67 26.44
C PRO A 85 1.84 -16.01 27.56
N LEU A 86 1.90 -14.68 27.63
CA LEU A 86 1.20 -13.89 28.64
C LEU A 86 -0.32 -14.15 28.56
N ALA A 87 -1.04 -14.09 29.68
CA ALA A 87 -2.46 -14.45 29.75
C ALA A 87 -3.39 -13.64 28.80
N HIS A 88 -2.95 -12.45 28.36
CA HIS A 88 -3.66 -11.65 27.36
C HIS A 88 -3.34 -12.06 25.91
N ALA A 89 -2.20 -12.70 25.65
CA ALA A 89 -1.76 -13.22 24.36
C ALA A 89 -2.37 -14.59 24.02
N ILE A 90 -2.92 -15.30 25.02
CA ILE A 90 -3.61 -16.57 24.79
C ILE A 90 -4.91 -16.34 24.01
N PHE A 91 -5.07 -17.06 22.90
CA PHE A 91 -6.27 -17.03 22.06
C PHE A 91 -7.53 -17.35 22.87
N SER A 92 -8.55 -16.50 22.74
CA SER A 92 -9.86 -16.72 23.33
C SER A 92 -10.94 -16.18 22.41
N PHE A 93 -11.85 -17.06 21.98
CA PHE A 93 -12.96 -16.71 21.10
C PHE A 93 -13.84 -15.60 21.68
N LYS A 94 -14.02 -15.56 23.01
CA LYS A 94 -14.77 -14.50 23.71
C LYS A 94 -14.06 -13.14 23.61
N LYS A 95 -12.74 -13.10 23.76
CA LYS A 95 -11.95 -11.87 23.59
C LYS A 95 -11.98 -11.39 22.13
N MET A 96 -11.90 -12.33 21.19
CA MET A 96 -11.98 -12.06 19.75
C MET A 96 -13.31 -11.39 19.38
N ILE A 97 -14.45 -11.98 19.76
CA ILE A 97 -15.77 -11.38 19.51
C ILE A 97 -15.89 -10.01 20.17
N ARG A 98 -15.42 -9.87 21.43
CA ARG A 98 -15.48 -8.59 22.13
C ARG A 98 -14.71 -7.49 21.39
N LEU A 99 -13.49 -7.76 20.92
CA LEU A 99 -12.69 -6.81 20.17
C LEU A 99 -13.32 -6.45 18.82
N ILE A 100 -13.90 -7.42 18.11
CA ILE A 100 -14.65 -7.19 16.87
C ILE A 100 -15.85 -6.26 17.13
N VAL A 101 -16.65 -6.54 18.16
CA VAL A 101 -17.82 -5.73 18.52
C VAL A 101 -17.40 -4.30 18.89
N ILE A 102 -16.37 -4.14 19.73
CA ILE A 102 -15.85 -2.81 20.09
C ILE A 102 -15.38 -2.06 18.84
N GLY A 103 -14.62 -2.73 17.97
CA GLY A 103 -14.13 -2.15 16.73
C GLY A 103 -15.24 -1.70 15.78
N ILE A 104 -16.25 -2.55 15.58
CA ILE A 104 -17.43 -2.24 14.75
C ILE A 104 -18.26 -1.12 15.38
N CYS A 105 -18.40 -1.07 16.71
CA CYS A 105 -19.11 0.01 17.39
C CYS A 105 -18.38 1.35 17.20
N ILE A 106 -17.07 1.39 17.43
CA ILE A 106 -16.27 2.62 17.25
C ILE A 106 -16.34 3.09 15.79
N TRP A 107 -16.19 2.17 14.84
CA TRP A 107 -16.29 2.46 13.41
C TRP A 107 -17.69 2.99 13.05
N SER A 108 -18.75 2.30 13.48
CA SER A 108 -20.14 2.65 13.18
C SER A 108 -20.52 4.00 13.76
N VAL A 109 -20.14 4.28 15.02
CA VAL A 109 -20.41 5.57 15.66
C VAL A 109 -19.69 6.70 14.93
N SER A 110 -18.40 6.52 14.62
CA SER A 110 -17.60 7.54 13.93
C SER A 110 -18.15 7.81 12.52
N MET A 111 -18.51 6.75 11.79
CA MET A 111 -19.05 6.85 10.45
C MET A 111 -20.46 7.48 10.45
N LEU A 112 -21.32 7.08 11.40
CA LEU A 112 -22.65 7.65 11.56
C LEU A 112 -22.59 9.14 11.89
N LEU A 113 -21.67 9.57 12.76
CA LEU A 113 -21.48 10.99 13.07
C LEU A 113 -21.09 11.80 11.82
N ILE A 114 -20.15 11.29 11.01
CA ILE A 114 -19.76 11.95 9.77
C ILE A 114 -20.95 12.04 8.79
N VAL A 115 -21.70 10.95 8.63
CA VAL A 115 -22.88 10.91 7.76
C VAL A 115 -23.97 11.88 8.23
N LEU A 116 -24.23 11.96 9.53
CA LEU A 116 -25.23 12.87 10.09
C LEU A 116 -24.82 14.34 9.96
N CYS A 117 -23.53 14.66 10.11
CA CYS A 117 -23.04 16.03 10.02
C CYS A 117 -22.85 16.53 8.58
N PHE A 118 -22.42 15.67 7.66
CA PHE A 118 -21.99 16.08 6.31
C PHE A 118 -22.81 15.44 5.18
N GLY A 119 -23.54 14.36 5.45
CA GLY A 119 -24.29 13.60 4.46
C GLY A 119 -23.54 12.38 3.91
N ILE A 120 -24.28 11.49 3.23
CA ILE A 120 -23.74 10.24 2.67
C ILE A 120 -22.79 10.52 1.49
N ASP A 121 -23.14 11.49 0.65
CA ASP A 121 -22.39 11.80 -0.57
C ASP A 121 -21.21 12.75 -0.33
N ALA A 122 -21.00 13.21 0.91
CA ALA A 122 -19.90 14.09 1.24
C ALA A 122 -18.54 13.42 1.06
N THR A 123 -17.55 14.22 0.66
CA THR A 123 -16.17 13.78 0.44
C THR A 123 -15.57 13.10 1.66
N LEU A 124 -15.85 13.62 2.86
CA LEU A 124 -15.38 13.05 4.12
C LEU A 124 -15.94 11.64 4.38
N THR A 125 -17.22 11.43 4.06
CA THR A 125 -17.90 10.12 4.16
C THR A 125 -17.30 9.13 3.15
N GLN A 126 -17.12 9.58 1.90
CA GLN A 126 -16.50 8.76 0.86
C GLN A 126 -15.07 8.35 1.25
N MET A 127 -14.27 9.27 1.81
CA MET A 127 -12.94 8.99 2.35
C MET A 127 -12.99 7.94 3.47
N GLY A 128 -13.86 8.11 4.46
CA GLY A 128 -14.01 7.13 5.55
C GLY A 128 -14.29 5.72 5.03
N TRP A 129 -15.23 5.58 4.10
CA TRP A 129 -15.57 4.30 3.47
C TRP A 129 -14.43 3.73 2.63
N PHE A 130 -13.81 4.55 1.79
CA PHE A 130 -12.74 4.15 0.89
C PHE A 130 -11.50 3.66 1.64
N PHE A 131 -11.06 4.39 2.67
CA PHE A 131 -9.88 4.04 3.45
C PHE A 131 -10.13 2.89 4.43
N THR A 132 -11.37 2.72 4.91
CA THR A 132 -11.76 1.48 5.61
C THR A 132 -11.58 0.26 4.69
N LYS A 133 -12.07 0.34 3.45
CA LYS A 133 -11.87 -0.73 2.45
C LYS A 133 -10.40 -0.93 2.13
N ALA A 134 -9.65 0.15 1.93
CA ALA A 134 -8.21 0.08 1.66
C ALA A 134 -7.49 -0.70 2.76
N ALA A 135 -7.78 -0.41 4.02
CA ALA A 135 -7.14 -1.04 5.16
C ALA A 135 -7.56 -2.51 5.37
N LEU A 136 -8.80 -2.88 5.03
CA LEU A 136 -9.27 -4.26 5.10
C LEU A 136 -8.81 -5.14 3.94
N LEU A 137 -8.61 -4.54 2.76
CA LEU A 137 -8.35 -5.27 1.52
C LEU A 137 -6.88 -5.27 1.12
N THR A 138 -6.02 -4.47 1.74
CA THR A 138 -4.60 -4.43 1.35
C THR A 138 -3.77 -5.44 2.12
N PHE A 139 -3.13 -6.33 1.37
CA PHE A 139 -2.10 -7.25 1.85
C PHE A 139 -0.78 -6.98 1.10
N GLY A 140 0.37 -7.17 1.75
CA GLY A 140 1.68 -6.98 1.12
C GLY A 140 2.41 -5.68 1.47
N GLY A 141 1.99 -4.98 2.52
CA GLY A 141 2.68 -3.81 3.08
C GLY A 141 2.27 -2.47 2.44
N ALA A 142 2.93 -1.39 2.85
CA ALA A 142 2.52 -0.03 2.48
C ALA A 142 2.54 0.25 0.97
N TYR A 143 3.47 -0.33 0.20
CA TYR A 143 3.47 -0.16 -1.27
C TYR A 143 2.29 -0.85 -1.95
N ALA A 144 1.70 -1.86 -1.31
CA ALA A 144 0.58 -2.61 -1.87
C ALA A 144 -0.73 -1.80 -1.87
N VAL A 145 -0.87 -0.83 -0.93
CA VAL A 145 -2.06 0.01 -0.85
C VAL A 145 -2.05 1.10 -1.92
N LEU A 146 -0.87 1.50 -2.39
CA LEU A 146 -0.71 2.67 -3.25
C LEU A 146 -1.46 2.54 -4.57
N PRO A 147 -1.44 1.39 -5.28
CA PRO A 147 -2.23 1.27 -6.51
C PRO A 147 -3.73 1.38 -6.28
N TYR A 148 -4.24 0.87 -5.14
CA TYR A 148 -5.65 1.00 -4.78
C TYR A 148 -6.01 2.45 -4.49
N VAL A 149 -5.21 3.13 -3.66
CA VAL A 149 -5.36 4.56 -3.36
C VAL A 149 -5.25 5.40 -4.61
N PHE A 150 -4.35 5.04 -5.53
CA PHE A 150 -4.21 5.69 -6.82
C PHE A 150 -5.50 5.57 -7.66
N GLN A 151 -6.01 4.35 -7.87
CA GLN A 151 -7.26 4.12 -8.62
C GLN A 151 -8.43 4.89 -8.01
N GLY A 152 -8.55 4.91 -6.68
CA GLY A 152 -9.61 5.61 -5.97
C GLY A 152 -9.43 7.12 -5.95
N ALA A 153 -8.38 7.61 -5.29
CA ALA A 153 -8.18 9.03 -4.99
C ALA A 153 -7.81 9.85 -6.24
N VAL A 154 -7.09 9.28 -7.22
CA VAL A 154 -6.71 9.98 -8.45
C VAL A 154 -7.64 9.64 -9.61
N GLY A 155 -7.98 8.36 -9.80
CA GLY A 155 -8.79 7.94 -10.95
C GLY A 155 -10.29 8.19 -10.78
N HIS A 156 -10.86 7.79 -9.63
CA HIS A 156 -12.31 7.75 -9.44
C HIS A 156 -12.87 9.00 -8.74
N TYR A 157 -12.36 9.31 -7.55
CA TYR A 157 -12.86 10.40 -6.71
C TYR A 157 -12.23 11.76 -7.04
N GLN A 158 -11.10 11.77 -7.78
CA GLN A 158 -10.40 13.00 -8.19
C GLN A 158 -10.07 13.91 -6.99
N TRP A 159 -9.74 13.32 -5.85
CA TRP A 159 -9.26 14.05 -4.67
C TRP A 159 -7.87 14.64 -4.90
N LEU A 160 -7.04 13.94 -5.69
CA LEU A 160 -5.69 14.38 -6.05
C LEU A 160 -5.47 14.22 -7.55
N THR A 161 -4.60 15.06 -8.07
CA THR A 161 -3.97 14.85 -9.38
C THR A 161 -2.83 13.83 -9.28
N ALA A 162 -2.43 13.23 -10.40
CA ALA A 162 -1.29 12.31 -10.43
C ALA A 162 0.02 12.93 -9.91
N PRO A 163 0.38 14.20 -10.25
CA PRO A 163 1.52 14.89 -9.65
C PRO A 163 1.43 15.00 -8.13
N GLN A 164 0.28 15.43 -7.59
CA GLN A 164 0.11 15.55 -6.14
C GLN A 164 0.26 14.19 -5.43
N MET A 165 -0.23 13.10 -6.02
CA MET A 165 -0.03 11.76 -5.47
C MET A 165 1.46 11.35 -5.46
N MET A 166 2.22 11.74 -6.47
CA MET A 166 3.67 11.51 -6.53
C MET A 166 4.43 12.34 -5.48
N ASP A 167 4.02 13.59 -5.26
CA ASP A 167 4.58 14.44 -4.20
C ASP A 167 4.31 13.84 -2.82
N GLY A 168 3.09 13.34 -2.59
CA GLY A 168 2.74 12.62 -1.38
C GLY A 168 3.65 11.41 -1.14
N LEU A 169 3.88 10.60 -2.18
CA LEU A 169 4.81 9.48 -2.10
C LEU A 169 6.24 9.92 -1.79
N ALA A 170 6.73 10.97 -2.43
CA ALA A 170 8.06 11.52 -2.15
C ALA A 170 8.18 11.98 -0.69
N LEU A 171 7.17 12.66 -0.16
CA LEU A 171 7.11 13.09 1.24
C LEU A 171 7.07 11.90 2.21
N GLY A 172 6.33 10.85 1.87
CA GLY A 172 6.29 9.61 2.65
C GLY A 172 7.63 8.87 2.72
N GLU A 173 8.47 9.01 1.69
CA GLU A 173 9.80 8.39 1.64
C GLU A 173 10.91 9.24 2.28
N THR A 174 10.70 10.57 2.40
CA THR A 174 11.66 11.47 3.07
C THR A 174 11.46 11.52 4.59
N THR A 175 10.23 11.28 5.05
CA THR A 175 9.90 11.30 6.47
C THR A 175 10.29 9.97 7.15
N PRO A 176 10.95 10.02 8.33
CA PRO A 176 11.20 8.81 9.10
C PRO A 176 9.87 8.29 9.64
N GLY A 177 9.32 7.25 9.01
CA GLY A 177 8.06 6.68 9.45
C GLY A 177 7.50 5.62 8.51
N PRO A 178 6.30 5.10 8.83
CA PRO A 178 5.62 4.15 7.97
C PRO A 178 5.18 4.81 6.66
N LEU A 179 5.59 4.26 5.51
CA LEU A 179 5.19 4.76 4.18
C LEU A 179 3.67 4.89 3.99
N ILE A 180 2.89 4.09 4.73
CA ILE A 180 1.43 4.16 4.74
C ILE A 180 0.90 5.56 5.10
N MET A 181 1.67 6.40 5.79
CA MET A 181 1.30 7.79 6.13
C MET A 181 1.05 8.68 4.91
N VAL A 182 1.42 8.26 3.70
CA VAL A 182 0.95 8.85 2.43
C VAL A 182 -0.57 9.04 2.41
N VAL A 183 -1.35 8.13 3.00
CA VAL A 183 -2.81 8.25 3.00
C VAL A 183 -3.29 9.47 3.78
N THR A 184 -2.58 9.87 4.83
CA THR A 184 -2.88 11.10 5.58
C THR A 184 -2.69 12.33 4.71
N PHE A 185 -1.61 12.36 3.91
CA PHE A 185 -1.40 13.40 2.91
C PHE A 185 -2.50 13.39 1.85
N VAL A 186 -2.91 12.22 1.37
CA VAL A 186 -4.04 12.08 0.43
C VAL A 186 -5.33 12.64 1.02
N GLY A 187 -5.63 12.36 2.29
CA GLY A 187 -6.77 12.95 2.98
C GLY A 187 -6.67 14.46 3.07
N PHE A 188 -5.49 14.99 3.43
CA PHE A 188 -5.25 16.43 3.52
C PHE A 188 -5.49 17.12 2.17
N VAL A 189 -4.85 16.67 1.10
CA VAL A 189 -5.00 17.27 -0.23
C VAL A 189 -6.42 17.10 -0.75
N GLY A 190 -7.07 15.96 -0.51
CA GLY A 190 -8.46 15.76 -0.91
C GLY A 190 -9.44 16.70 -0.20
N GLY A 191 -9.24 16.96 1.11
CA GLY A 191 -10.04 17.94 1.84
C GLY A 191 -9.71 19.39 1.46
N TRP A 192 -8.51 19.64 0.93
CA TRP A 192 -8.12 20.93 0.38
C TRP A 192 -8.75 21.19 -1.00
N THR A 193 -8.72 20.20 -1.89
CA THR A 193 -9.26 20.31 -3.26
C THR A 193 -10.78 20.29 -3.28
N GLN A 194 -11.41 19.55 -2.38
CA GLN A 194 -12.86 19.44 -2.27
C GLN A 194 -13.33 19.81 -0.85
N PRO A 195 -13.31 21.12 -0.49
CA PRO A 195 -13.60 21.58 0.87
C PRO A 195 -15.07 21.40 1.23
N PHE A 196 -15.34 20.57 2.24
CA PHE A 196 -16.70 20.25 2.70
C PHE A 196 -17.24 21.23 3.75
N LEU A 197 -16.39 22.08 4.35
CA LEU A 197 -16.80 23.16 5.27
C LEU A 197 -16.99 24.51 4.56
N GLY A 198 -16.91 24.53 3.22
CA GLY A 198 -16.94 25.75 2.43
C GLY A 198 -15.54 26.31 2.14
N VAL A 199 -15.48 27.21 1.16
CA VAL A 199 -14.23 27.72 0.56
C VAL A 199 -13.39 28.54 1.55
N GLU A 200 -14.03 29.19 2.53
CA GLU A 200 -13.32 29.97 3.55
C GLU A 200 -12.63 29.10 4.61
N SER A 201 -13.01 27.83 4.72
CA SER A 201 -12.51 26.87 5.70
C SER A 201 -11.75 25.70 5.06
N THR A 202 -11.04 25.96 3.95
CA THR A 202 -10.27 24.95 3.20
C THR A 202 -9.21 24.26 4.05
N LEU A 203 -8.42 25.02 4.81
CA LEU A 203 -7.40 24.45 5.70
C LEU A 203 -8.03 23.54 6.78
N MET A 204 -9.15 23.96 7.36
CA MET A 204 -9.85 23.16 8.37
C MET A 204 -10.41 21.86 7.75
N SER A 205 -10.98 21.95 6.55
CA SER A 205 -11.46 20.79 5.79
C SER A 205 -10.32 19.80 5.53
N ALA A 206 -9.15 20.29 5.11
CA ALA A 206 -7.96 19.49 4.87
C ALA A 206 -7.47 18.78 6.15
N ILE A 207 -7.37 19.49 7.28
CA ILE A 207 -6.94 18.92 8.56
C ILE A 207 -7.90 17.82 9.03
N ILE A 208 -9.21 18.09 8.99
CA ILE A 208 -10.22 17.11 9.40
C ILE A 208 -10.21 15.88 8.48
N ALA A 209 -10.09 16.08 7.17
CA ALA A 209 -9.96 14.97 6.21
C ALA A 209 -8.71 14.12 6.48
N ALA A 210 -7.57 14.74 6.77
CA ALA A 210 -6.34 14.03 7.14
C ALA A 210 -6.54 13.16 8.41
N CYS A 211 -7.21 13.71 9.43
CA CYS A 211 -7.54 12.99 10.67
C CYS A 211 -8.49 11.81 10.41
N VAL A 212 -9.55 12.04 9.63
CA VAL A 212 -10.53 11.00 9.27
C VAL A 212 -9.87 9.88 8.48
N VAL A 213 -9.10 10.20 7.44
CA VAL A 213 -8.39 9.20 6.64
C VAL A 213 -7.42 8.39 7.49
N THR A 214 -6.66 9.05 8.38
CA THR A 214 -5.75 8.38 9.31
C THR A 214 -6.53 7.43 10.22
N PHE A 215 -7.60 7.91 10.84
CA PHE A 215 -8.43 7.12 11.74
C PHE A 215 -9.02 5.89 11.06
N PHE A 216 -9.69 6.04 9.90
CA PHE A 216 -10.32 4.93 9.19
C PHE A 216 -9.33 3.99 8.51
N THR A 217 -8.10 4.43 8.25
CA THR A 217 -7.02 3.52 7.80
C THR A 217 -6.52 2.67 8.96
N PHE A 218 -6.19 3.28 10.10
CA PHE A 218 -5.53 2.58 11.19
C PHE A 218 -6.48 1.80 12.10
N LEU A 219 -7.74 2.23 12.26
CA LEU A 219 -8.73 1.54 13.09
C LEU A 219 -8.87 0.04 12.75
N PRO A 220 -9.21 -0.36 11.50
CA PRO A 220 -9.29 -1.77 11.13
C PRO A 220 -7.94 -2.48 11.27
N SER A 221 -6.81 -1.83 10.97
CA SER A 221 -5.49 -2.43 11.14
C SER A 221 -5.17 -2.73 12.60
N PHE A 222 -5.49 -1.83 13.54
CA PHE A 222 -5.32 -2.07 14.97
C PHE A 222 -6.21 -3.22 15.46
N ILE A 223 -7.47 -3.26 15.01
CA ILE A 223 -8.38 -4.36 15.33
C ILE A 223 -7.81 -5.68 14.80
N LEU A 224 -7.35 -5.72 13.54
CA LEU A 224 -6.75 -6.91 12.94
C LEU A 224 -5.46 -7.35 13.63
N ILE A 225 -4.62 -6.42 14.10
CA ILE A 225 -3.40 -6.78 14.85
C ILE A 225 -3.75 -7.37 16.21
N LEU A 226 -4.67 -6.75 16.95
CA LEU A 226 -5.11 -7.24 18.27
C LEU A 226 -5.82 -8.59 18.19
N LEU A 227 -6.58 -8.82 17.13
CA LEU A 227 -7.24 -10.11 16.85
C LEU A 227 -6.26 -11.15 16.31
N GLY A 228 -5.41 -10.74 15.38
CA GLY A 228 -4.57 -11.59 14.55
C GLY A 228 -3.34 -12.09 15.28
N ALA A 229 -2.73 -11.30 16.19
CA ALA A 229 -1.51 -11.71 16.87
C ALA A 229 -1.67 -13.04 17.64
N PRO A 230 -2.68 -13.21 18.53
CA PRO A 230 -2.92 -14.49 19.21
C PRO A 230 -3.23 -15.66 18.25
N PHE A 231 -3.96 -15.37 17.17
CA PHE A 231 -4.39 -16.39 16.20
C PHE A 231 -3.23 -16.87 15.30
N ILE A 232 -2.43 -15.93 14.81
CA ILE A 232 -1.26 -16.23 13.98
C ILE A 232 -0.22 -16.98 14.81
N GLU A 233 0.02 -16.58 16.06
CA GLU A 233 0.97 -17.22 16.97
C GLU A 233 0.61 -18.69 17.28
N SER A 234 -0.69 -18.99 17.41
CA SER A 234 -1.18 -20.36 17.55
C SER A 234 -1.21 -21.17 16.25
N THR A 235 -1.04 -20.53 15.08
CA THR A 235 -1.20 -21.15 13.75
C THR A 235 0.09 -21.09 12.91
N GLN A 236 1.25 -20.75 13.50
CA GLN A 236 2.50 -20.47 12.78
C GLN A 236 3.03 -21.62 11.88
N ASN A 237 2.44 -22.82 11.91
CA ASN A 237 2.85 -23.97 11.10
C ASN A 237 1.79 -24.49 10.11
N ASN A 238 0.69 -23.75 9.85
CA ASN A 238 -0.34 -24.23 8.93
C ASN A 238 -0.14 -23.73 7.49
N LEU A 239 0.29 -24.64 6.61
CA LEU A 239 0.49 -24.42 5.16
C LEU A 239 -0.76 -23.90 4.42
N HIS A 240 -1.96 -24.11 4.96
CA HIS A 240 -3.21 -23.68 4.32
C HIS A 240 -3.35 -22.15 4.21
N LEU A 241 -2.74 -21.38 5.12
CA LEU A 241 -2.79 -19.91 5.11
C LEU A 241 -1.66 -19.28 4.29
N THR A 242 -0.54 -19.99 4.12
CA THR A 242 0.64 -19.48 3.43
C THR A 242 0.42 -19.35 1.92
N ALA A 243 -0.24 -20.33 1.29
CA ALA A 243 -0.39 -20.36 -0.17
C ALA A 243 -1.24 -19.20 -0.73
N PRO A 244 -2.43 -18.88 -0.19
CA PRO A 244 -3.23 -17.74 -0.65
C PRO A 244 -2.51 -16.41 -0.42
N LEU A 245 -1.83 -16.26 0.72
CA LEU A 245 -1.10 -15.04 1.05
C LEU A 245 0.11 -14.85 0.10
N SER A 246 0.82 -15.92 -0.24
CA SER A 246 1.90 -15.90 -1.23
C SER A 246 1.38 -15.50 -2.62
N ALA A 247 0.27 -16.07 -3.07
CA ALA A 247 -0.38 -15.70 -4.34
C ALA A 247 -0.82 -14.23 -4.36
N ILE A 248 -1.41 -13.74 -3.26
CA ILE A 248 -1.76 -12.32 -3.08
C ILE A 248 -0.51 -11.44 -3.20
N THR A 249 0.56 -11.75 -2.49
CA THR A 249 1.80 -10.94 -2.56
C THR A 249 2.41 -10.93 -3.96
N ALA A 250 2.35 -12.04 -4.70
CA ALA A 250 2.77 -12.08 -6.10
C ALA A 250 1.90 -11.20 -7.01
N ALA A 251 0.57 -11.22 -6.83
CA ALA A 251 -0.33 -10.35 -7.57
C ALA A 251 -0.02 -8.87 -7.30
N VAL A 252 0.21 -8.52 -6.03
CA VAL A 252 0.57 -7.17 -5.59
C VAL A 252 1.85 -6.67 -6.25
N VAL A 253 2.88 -7.52 -6.46
CA VAL A 253 4.09 -7.11 -7.19
C VAL A 253 3.74 -6.61 -8.60
N GLY A 254 2.85 -7.31 -9.31
CA GLY A 254 2.42 -6.91 -10.66
C GLY A 254 1.66 -5.58 -10.64
N VAL A 255 0.83 -5.37 -9.63
CA VAL A 255 0.07 -4.13 -9.42
C VAL A 255 0.99 -2.95 -9.01
N ILE A 256 2.06 -3.19 -8.27
CA ILE A 256 3.06 -2.14 -7.97
C ILE A 256 3.79 -1.73 -9.26
N VAL A 257 4.11 -2.70 -10.14
CA VAL A 257 4.71 -2.40 -11.46
C VAL A 257 3.75 -1.56 -12.32
N SER A 258 2.44 -1.84 -12.31
CA SER A 258 1.47 -1.03 -13.06
C SER A 258 1.41 0.41 -12.53
N LEU A 259 1.49 0.60 -11.21
CA LEU A 259 1.55 1.94 -10.61
C LEU A 259 2.81 2.70 -11.07
N ALA A 260 3.96 2.02 -11.12
CA ALA A 260 5.19 2.63 -11.63
C ALA A 260 5.07 3.04 -13.10
N LEU A 261 4.46 2.19 -13.94
CA LEU A 261 4.21 2.48 -15.35
C LEU A 261 3.25 3.67 -15.52
N PHE A 262 2.22 3.74 -14.67
CA PHE A 262 1.29 4.86 -14.67
C PHE A 262 1.99 6.20 -14.34
N PHE A 263 2.81 6.22 -13.28
CA PHE A 263 3.62 7.40 -12.95
C PHE A 263 4.62 7.75 -14.04
N ALA A 264 5.24 6.74 -14.66
CA ALA A 264 6.15 6.96 -15.79
C ALA A 264 5.41 7.64 -16.96
N GLY A 265 4.19 7.22 -17.29
CA GLY A 265 3.38 7.87 -18.32
C GLY A 265 3.13 9.36 -18.02
N HIS A 266 2.75 9.70 -16.79
CA HIS A 266 2.44 11.08 -16.39
C HIS A 266 3.68 11.98 -16.29
N ILE A 267 4.84 11.41 -15.98
CA ILE A 267 6.09 12.16 -15.87
C ILE A 267 6.79 12.29 -17.24
N PHE A 268 6.86 11.21 -18.02
CA PHE A 268 7.57 11.21 -19.30
C PHE A 268 6.79 11.95 -20.38
N TRP A 269 5.45 11.95 -20.30
CA TRP A 269 4.57 12.71 -21.18
C TRP A 269 3.62 13.61 -20.37
N PRO A 270 4.09 14.80 -19.92
CA PRO A 270 3.27 15.74 -19.16
C PRO A 270 2.01 16.19 -19.91
N ASN A 271 2.08 16.26 -21.24
CA ASN A 271 0.98 16.70 -22.11
C ASN A 271 0.11 15.53 -22.64
N GLY A 272 0.33 14.31 -22.16
CA GLY A 272 -0.41 13.11 -22.54
C GLY A 272 0.19 12.33 -23.73
N LEU A 273 -0.19 11.05 -23.80
CA LEU A 273 0.34 10.06 -24.75
C LEU A 273 -0.20 10.20 -26.18
N VAL A 274 -1.27 10.98 -26.38
CA VAL A 274 -2.14 10.83 -27.56
C VAL A 274 -1.63 11.61 -28.79
N ASN A 275 -0.82 12.67 -28.65
CA ASN A 275 -0.49 13.52 -29.79
C ASN A 275 1.00 13.81 -30.03
N ASP A 276 1.92 13.56 -29.10
CA ASP A 276 3.34 13.94 -29.30
C ASP A 276 4.32 12.93 -28.71
N TRP A 277 4.71 11.94 -29.51
CA TRP A 277 5.96 11.18 -29.28
C TRP A 277 7.19 12.10 -29.28
N ALA A 278 7.06 13.35 -29.76
CA ALA A 278 8.07 14.38 -29.76
C ALA A 278 8.24 15.10 -28.41
N ASN A 279 7.21 15.12 -27.55
CA ASN A 279 7.21 15.86 -26.27
C ASN A 279 7.59 14.96 -25.07
N ILE A 280 8.59 14.10 -25.27
CA ILE A 280 9.16 13.30 -24.17
C ILE A 280 10.04 14.21 -23.31
N ASP A 281 9.82 14.18 -22.00
CA ASP A 281 10.75 14.79 -21.05
C ASP A 281 12.00 13.90 -20.89
N TRP A 282 12.99 14.13 -21.76
CA TRP A 282 14.27 13.44 -21.74
C TRP A 282 15.02 13.58 -20.42
N PHE A 283 14.85 14.71 -19.72
CA PHE A 283 15.45 14.91 -18.41
C PHE A 283 14.83 13.96 -17.40
N ALA A 284 13.50 13.81 -17.38
CA ALA A 284 12.82 12.89 -16.48
C ALA A 284 13.15 11.41 -16.77
N CYS A 285 13.29 11.03 -18.05
CA CYS A 285 13.75 9.70 -18.45
C CYS A 285 15.20 9.44 -17.98
N ALA A 286 16.12 10.36 -18.25
CA ALA A 286 17.51 10.25 -17.82
C ALA A 286 17.64 10.21 -16.30
N ALA A 287 16.90 11.05 -15.59
CA ALA A 287 16.84 11.07 -14.13
C ALA A 287 16.33 9.74 -13.57
N THR A 288 15.28 9.17 -14.17
CA THR A 288 14.75 7.86 -13.75
C THR A 288 15.75 6.74 -13.97
N LEU A 289 16.46 6.71 -15.10
CA LEU A 289 17.51 5.72 -15.37
C LEU A 289 18.68 5.84 -14.40
N LEU A 290 19.14 7.07 -14.14
CA LEU A 290 20.21 7.34 -13.19
C LEU A 290 19.79 6.92 -11.78
N ALA A 291 18.55 7.21 -11.38
CA ALA A 291 18.01 6.80 -10.09
C ALA A 291 17.96 5.27 -9.94
N LEU A 292 17.52 4.55 -10.98
CA LEU A 292 17.53 3.09 -10.99
C LEU A 292 18.96 2.55 -10.86
N LEU A 293 19.93 3.13 -11.58
CA LEU A 293 21.33 2.71 -11.51
C LEU A 293 21.90 2.92 -10.09
N LEU A 294 21.63 4.07 -9.47
CA LEU A 294 22.05 4.35 -8.08
C LEU A 294 21.41 3.40 -7.06
N LEU A 295 20.13 3.04 -7.25
CA LEU A 295 19.43 2.09 -6.38
C LEU A 295 19.96 0.66 -6.54
N PHE A 296 20.10 0.17 -7.77
CA PHE A 296 20.50 -1.21 -8.04
C PHE A 296 21.98 -1.47 -7.81
N LYS A 297 22.86 -0.62 -8.36
CA LYS A 297 24.31 -0.84 -8.34
C LYS A 297 24.94 -0.34 -7.04
N PHE A 298 24.54 0.84 -6.58
CA PHE A 298 25.16 1.50 -5.43
C PHE A 298 24.39 1.35 -4.12
N LYS A 299 23.19 0.73 -4.15
CA LYS A 299 22.33 0.49 -2.97
C LYS A 299 22.15 1.74 -2.10
N LEU A 300 22.05 2.91 -2.75
CA LEU A 300 21.82 4.18 -2.08
C LEU A 300 20.47 4.16 -1.35
N GLY A 301 20.44 4.66 -0.11
CA GLY A 301 19.19 4.81 0.64
C GLY A 301 18.24 5.80 -0.04
N THR A 302 16.93 5.57 0.09
CA THR A 302 15.88 6.39 -0.52
C THR A 302 16.00 7.87 -0.15
N ILE A 303 16.28 8.18 1.12
CA ILE A 303 16.47 9.57 1.59
C ILE A 303 17.62 10.26 0.84
N LYS A 304 18.79 9.62 0.72
CA LYS A 304 19.94 10.18 -0.01
C LYS A 304 19.62 10.37 -1.49
N LEU A 305 18.91 9.42 -2.09
CA LEU A 305 18.48 9.49 -3.47
C LEU A 305 17.58 10.71 -3.70
N ILE A 306 16.53 10.88 -2.87
CA ILE A 306 15.62 12.02 -2.99
C ILE A 306 16.37 13.33 -2.81
N GLY A 307 17.29 13.42 -1.85
CA GLY A 307 18.11 14.63 -1.66
C GLY A 307 18.95 14.98 -2.89
N ILE A 308 19.63 14.00 -3.50
CA ILE A 308 20.42 14.22 -4.73
C ILE A 308 19.52 14.71 -5.86
N PHE A 309 18.38 14.06 -6.09
CA PHE A 309 17.48 14.43 -7.18
C PHE A 309 16.71 15.74 -6.93
N ALA A 310 16.48 16.11 -5.68
CA ALA A 310 15.93 17.42 -5.32
C ALA A 310 16.91 18.54 -5.71
N VAL A 311 18.21 18.37 -5.43
CA VAL A 311 19.24 19.33 -5.84
C VAL A 311 19.38 19.38 -7.36
N ILE A 312 19.42 18.22 -8.04
CA ILE A 312 19.49 18.17 -9.52
C ILE A 312 18.26 18.85 -10.15
N GLY A 313 17.07 18.60 -9.61
CA GLY A 313 15.83 19.22 -10.08
C GLY A 313 15.80 20.73 -9.86
N LEU A 314 16.26 21.20 -8.68
CA LEU A 314 16.39 22.63 -8.37
C LEU A 314 17.37 23.33 -9.32
N LEU A 315 18.55 22.73 -9.54
CA LEU A 315 19.55 23.28 -10.47
C LEU A 315 19.01 23.35 -11.90
N HIS A 316 18.32 22.30 -12.35
CA HIS A 316 17.69 22.30 -13.67
C HIS A 316 16.60 23.38 -13.79
N HIS A 317 15.81 23.61 -12.72
CA HIS A 317 14.80 24.66 -12.72
C HIS A 317 15.41 26.07 -12.76
N LEU A 318 16.53 26.30 -12.07
CA LEU A 318 17.23 27.59 -12.07
C LEU A 318 17.97 27.89 -13.39
N LEU A 319 18.36 26.85 -14.14
CA LEU A 319 19.10 26.99 -15.40
C LEU A 319 18.19 27.16 -16.64
N ARG A 320 16.87 27.05 -16.47
CA ARG A 320 15.89 27.05 -17.55
C ARG A 320 15.05 28.33 -17.53
#